data_AF-A0A9P7BK63-F1
#
_entry.id   AF-A0A9P7BK63-F1
#
_cell.length_a   1.000
_cell.length_b   1.000
_cell.length_c   1.000
_cell.angle_alpha   90.00
_cell.angle_beta   90.00
_cell.angle_gamma   90.00
#
_symmetry.space_group_name_H-M   'P 1'
#
loop_
_entity.id
_entity.type
_entity.pdbx_description
1 polymer ?
#
loop_
_entity_poly.entity_id
_entity_poly.type
_entity_poly.pdbx_seq_one_letter_code
_entity_poly.pdbx_strand_id
1 'polypeptide(L)'
;MNKTSEQVPMANKNDSVFSMDMDTYITKVYQEQGYEAALTVMNDFLIMWEDCNVGPTNLTYEIDGTTYTREEYAIYTIEGIKAMVEGYDQGTQDYNWEKEDDLELLMNIEALIQNQYEQYKEAIREIERLQELKDSLCELISMDVSRWAHFKFRRPKPTPESVSIYIAAKQTALKTIVPGYSLFRALSLKIKQSDVWSRIEDDSSRGPTICNTEAKK
;
A
#
# COMPACT_ATOMS: atom_id res chain seq x y z
N MET A 1 48.94 37.21 -7.21
CA MET A 1 47.49 36.94 -7.32
C MET A 1 47.21 35.67 -6.54
N ASN A 2 46.67 35.82 -5.33
CA ASN A 2 46.17 34.73 -4.50
C ASN A 2 44.94 34.12 -5.17
N LYS A 3 44.82 32.80 -5.14
CA LYS A 3 43.55 32.16 -4.77
C LYS A 3 43.82 30.80 -4.15
N THR A 4 43.60 30.81 -2.86
CA THR A 4 43.65 29.76 -1.86
C THR A 4 42.61 28.69 -2.14
N SER A 5 42.99 27.47 -1.79
CA SER A 5 42.21 26.27 -1.54
C SER A 5 40.80 26.49 -0.99
N GLU A 6 39.83 25.78 -1.57
CA GLU A 6 38.65 25.31 -0.84
C GLU A 6 38.45 23.82 -1.16
N GLN A 7 38.84 23.00 -0.19
CA GLN A 7 38.45 21.60 -0.10
C GLN A 7 36.96 21.56 0.24
N VAL A 8 36.17 20.92 -0.62
CA VAL A 8 34.78 20.54 -0.30
C VAL A 8 34.86 19.30 0.60
N PRO A 9 34.40 19.35 1.86
CA PRO A 9 34.40 18.17 2.72
C PRO A 9 33.30 17.21 2.26
N MET A 10 33.66 15.93 2.19
CA MET A 10 32.75 14.83 1.90
C MET A 10 31.56 14.85 2.87
N ALA A 11 30.35 14.89 2.30
CA ALA A 11 29.13 14.60 3.02
C ALA A 11 29.18 13.13 3.48
N ASN A 12 29.47 12.94 4.77
CA ASN A 12 29.42 11.66 5.44
C ASN A 12 27.94 11.28 5.63
N LYS A 13 27.34 10.64 4.62
CA LYS A 13 25.98 10.09 4.70
C LYS A 13 25.99 8.79 5.48
N ASN A 14 26.07 8.90 6.80
CA ASN A 14 25.46 7.91 7.70
C ASN A 14 24.06 8.43 8.05
N ASP A 15 23.14 8.36 7.09
CA ASP A 15 21.70 8.43 7.39
C ASP A 15 21.29 7.07 7.99
N SER A 16 21.75 6.78 9.21
CA SER A 16 21.05 5.80 10.05
C SER A 16 19.78 6.49 10.50
N VAL A 17 18.65 6.09 9.94
CA VAL A 17 17.32 6.49 10.41
C VAL A 17 17.25 6.15 11.90
N PHE A 18 17.43 7.16 12.74
CA PHE A 18 17.46 7.04 14.20
C PHE A 18 16.01 6.85 14.67
N SER A 19 15.51 5.62 14.57
CA SER A 19 14.29 5.20 15.27
C SER A 19 14.73 4.57 16.59
N MET A 20 15.27 5.38 17.49
CA MET A 20 15.48 4.91 18.85
C MET A 20 14.11 4.89 19.51
N ASP A 21 13.65 3.69 19.83
CA ASP A 21 12.44 3.45 20.60
C ASP A 21 12.43 4.33 21.86
N MET A 22 11.29 4.96 22.17
CA MET A 22 11.22 6.01 23.20
C MET A 22 11.55 5.46 24.59
N ASP A 23 11.17 4.21 24.88
CA ASP A 23 11.51 3.53 26.12
C ASP A 23 13.04 3.33 26.24
N THR A 24 13.69 3.04 25.12
CA THR A 24 15.16 2.97 25.04
C THR A 24 15.81 4.33 25.30
N TYR A 25 15.23 5.42 24.79
CA TYR A 25 15.73 6.77 25.04
C TYR A 25 15.59 7.19 26.50
N ILE A 26 14.42 6.99 27.10
CA ILE A 26 14.16 7.36 28.50
C ILE A 26 15.03 6.52 29.44
N THR A 27 15.20 5.23 29.15
CA THR A 27 16.11 4.34 29.89
C THR A 27 17.56 4.83 29.82
N LYS A 28 18.01 5.28 28.65
CA LYS A 28 19.36 5.84 28.49
C LYS A 28 19.54 7.15 29.28
N VAL A 29 18.55 8.05 29.24
CA VAL A 29 18.58 9.29 30.03
C VAL A 29 18.63 8.97 31.52
N TYR A 30 17.87 7.97 31.98
CA TYR A 30 17.91 7.51 33.37
C TYR A 30 19.31 7.05 33.78
N GLN A 31 19.96 6.24 32.94
CA GLN A 31 21.30 5.72 33.21
C GLN A 31 22.39 6.82 33.18
N GLU A 32 22.28 7.79 32.28
CA GLU A 32 23.31 8.83 32.08
C GLU A 32 23.14 10.04 33.00
N GLN A 33 21.90 10.43 33.32
CA GLN A 33 21.57 11.70 33.96
C GLN A 33 20.72 11.54 35.24
N GLY A 34 20.26 10.32 35.53
CA GLY A 34 19.55 9.98 36.76
C GLY A 34 18.03 10.20 36.69
N TYR A 35 17.36 9.80 37.78
CA TYR A 35 15.90 9.75 37.92
C TYR A 35 15.19 11.05 37.52
N GLU A 36 15.64 12.19 38.05
CA GLU A 36 14.99 13.50 37.82
C GLU A 36 15.03 13.94 36.35
N ALA A 37 16.15 13.66 35.66
CA ALA A 37 16.30 13.99 34.24
C ALA A 37 15.38 13.12 33.38
N ALA A 38 15.30 11.81 33.69
CA ALA A 38 14.41 10.89 32.98
C ALA A 38 12.93 11.23 33.20
N LEU A 39 12.56 11.59 34.43
CA LEU A 39 11.21 12.03 34.77
C LEU A 39 10.82 13.32 34.05
N THR A 40 11.75 14.25 33.91
CA THR A 40 11.53 15.49 33.14
C THR A 40 11.28 15.17 31.67
N VAL A 41 12.14 14.34 31.06
CA VAL A 41 12.00 13.92 29.65
C VAL A 41 10.69 13.17 29.41
N MET A 42 10.28 12.29 30.33
CA MET A 42 9.01 11.58 30.25
C MET A 42 7.82 12.54 30.30
N ASN A 43 7.83 13.51 31.21
CA ASN A 43 6.77 14.51 31.29
C ASN A 43 6.69 15.39 30.03
N ASP A 44 7.83 15.85 29.52
CA ASP A 44 7.87 16.65 28.28
C ASP A 44 7.32 15.86 27.08
N PHE A 45 7.64 14.57 27.01
CA PHE A 45 7.10 13.68 25.98
C PHE A 45 5.57 13.53 26.08
N LEU A 46 5.05 13.30 27.29
CA LEU A 46 3.61 13.18 27.50
C LEU A 46 2.90 14.49 27.13
N ILE A 47 3.45 15.65 27.49
CA ILE A 47 2.90 16.96 27.09
C ILE A 47 2.85 17.08 25.56
N MET A 48 3.95 16.77 24.88
CA MET A 48 3.99 16.82 23.41
C MET A 48 2.96 15.88 22.78
N TRP A 49 2.78 14.68 23.33
CA TRP A 49 1.81 13.70 22.83
C TRP A 49 0.37 14.16 23.06
N GLU A 50 0.09 14.75 24.23
CA GLU A 50 -1.20 15.34 24.57
C GLU A 50 -1.56 16.50 23.62
N ASP A 51 -0.59 17.39 23.34
CA ASP A 51 -0.76 18.54 22.43
C ASP A 51 -1.00 18.11 20.97
N CYS A 52 -0.48 16.94 20.57
CA CYS A 52 -0.64 16.40 19.23
C CYS A 52 -1.96 15.60 19.04
N ASN A 53 -2.62 15.19 20.12
CA ASN A 53 -3.85 14.40 20.05
C ASN A 53 -5.11 15.29 20.03
N VAL A 54 -5.90 15.18 18.95
CA VAL A 54 -7.20 15.87 18.82
C VAL A 54 -8.27 15.09 19.60
N GLY A 55 -8.21 15.15 20.93
CA GLY A 55 -9.08 14.41 21.85
C GLY A 55 -9.56 15.25 23.06
N PRO A 56 -10.43 14.72 23.92
CA PRO A 56 -10.97 15.45 25.06
C PRO A 56 -9.87 15.91 26.02
N THR A 57 -10.04 17.11 26.58
CA THR A 57 -9.06 17.90 27.34
C THR A 57 -8.57 17.24 28.64
N ASN A 58 -9.20 16.15 29.07
CA ASN A 58 -8.79 15.36 30.23
C ASN A 58 -8.24 14.01 29.77
N LEU A 59 -6.95 13.97 29.45
CA LEU A 59 -6.23 12.74 29.16
C LEU A 59 -5.98 12.03 30.49
N THR A 60 -6.67 10.91 30.68
CA THR A 60 -6.45 9.99 31.80
C THR A 60 -5.73 8.77 31.25
N TYR A 61 -4.68 8.34 31.96
CA TYR A 61 -3.87 7.19 31.57
C TYR A 61 -4.41 5.96 32.30
N GLU A 62 -4.74 4.88 31.59
CA GLU A 62 -5.25 3.66 32.21
C GLU A 62 -4.15 2.61 32.27
N ILE A 63 -3.83 2.14 33.49
CA ILE A 63 -2.97 0.99 33.74
C ILE A 63 -3.76 0.00 34.59
N ASP A 64 -3.92 -1.24 34.12
CA ASP A 64 -4.61 -2.33 34.84
C ASP A 64 -6.00 -1.96 35.41
N GLY A 65 -6.77 -1.15 34.65
CA GLY A 65 -8.11 -0.70 35.06
C GLY A 65 -8.13 0.44 36.08
N THR A 66 -6.98 1.01 36.42
CA THR A 66 -6.85 2.20 37.30
C THR A 66 -6.47 3.42 36.47
N THR A 67 -7.13 4.54 36.72
CA THR A 67 -6.86 5.82 36.04
C THR A 67 -5.80 6.62 36.78
N TYR A 68 -4.77 7.05 36.06
CA TYR A 68 -3.66 7.85 36.52
C TYR A 68 -3.66 9.22 35.86
N THR A 69 -3.21 10.23 36.60
CA THR A 69 -2.82 11.53 36.04
C THR A 69 -1.51 11.40 35.26
N ARG A 70 -1.19 12.40 34.42
CA ARG A 70 0.08 12.45 33.68
C ARG A 70 1.30 12.29 34.58
N GLU A 71 1.32 13.01 35.71
CA GLU A 71 2.43 12.99 36.65
C GLU A 71 2.58 11.60 37.29
N GLU A 72 1.48 10.98 37.70
CA GLU A 72 1.51 9.64 38.28
C GLU A 72 1.92 8.58 37.26
N TYR A 73 1.49 8.72 36.00
CA TYR A 73 1.89 7.84 34.90
C TYR A 73 3.39 7.98 34.57
N ALA A 74 3.91 9.21 34.55
CA ALA A 74 5.33 9.47 34.36
C ALA A 74 6.16 8.86 35.50
N ILE A 75 5.74 9.03 36.75
CA ILE A 75 6.39 8.43 37.92
C ILE A 75 6.36 6.90 37.81
N TYR A 76 5.20 6.30 37.54
CA TYR A 76 5.06 4.84 37.37
C TYR A 76 6.04 4.30 36.32
N THR A 77 6.16 4.99 35.19
CA THR A 77 7.05 4.58 34.09
C THR A 77 8.52 4.63 34.52
N ILE A 78 8.95 5.74 35.15
CA ILE A 78 10.34 5.88 35.61
C ILE A 78 10.65 4.93 36.78
N GLU A 79 9.70 4.68 37.68
CA GLU A 79 9.85 3.67 38.74
C GLU A 79 9.98 2.26 38.17
N GLY A 80 9.26 1.93 37.10
CA GLY A 80 9.44 0.69 36.35
C GLY A 80 10.85 0.60 35.75
N ILE A 81 11.34 1.66 35.11
CA ILE A 81 12.70 1.72 34.56
C ILE A 81 13.75 1.59 35.68
N LYS A 82 13.56 2.29 36.80
CA LYS A 82 14.42 2.19 37.98
C LYS A 82 14.46 0.77 38.52
N ALA A 83 13.31 0.12 38.69
CA ALA A 83 13.24 -1.26 39.16
C ALA A 83 13.91 -2.24 38.19
N MET A 84 13.79 -2.01 36.88
CA MET A 84 14.52 -2.78 35.87
C MET A 84 16.03 -2.54 36.01
N VAL A 85 16.50 -1.29 36.01
CA VAL A 85 17.93 -0.96 36.04
C VAL A 85 18.60 -1.35 37.37
N GLU A 86 17.96 -1.11 38.51
CA GLU A 86 18.48 -1.46 39.83
C GLU A 86 18.31 -2.95 40.15
N GLY A 87 17.30 -3.61 39.59
CA GLY A 87 17.15 -5.07 39.64
C GLY A 87 18.24 -5.82 38.87
N TYR A 88 18.91 -5.17 37.91
CA TYR A 88 20.07 -5.72 37.19
C TYR A 88 21.37 -5.70 38.01
N ASP A 89 21.48 -4.92 39.10
CA ASP A 89 22.76 -4.70 39.81
C ASP A 89 23.01 -5.71 40.97
N GLN A 90 22.12 -6.68 41.20
CA GLN A 90 22.30 -7.70 42.25
C GLN A 90 22.13 -9.16 41.83
N GLY A 91 22.04 -9.46 40.54
CA GLY A 91 21.77 -10.83 40.08
C GLY A 91 22.67 -11.24 38.92
N THR A 92 23.82 -11.84 39.24
CA THR A 92 24.55 -12.84 38.44
C THR A 92 24.89 -12.47 36.99
N GLN A 93 26.20 -12.48 36.72
CA GLN A 93 26.74 -12.90 35.43
C GLN A 93 26.32 -14.35 35.15
N ASP A 94 25.03 -14.56 34.86
CA ASP A 94 24.47 -15.79 34.37
C ASP A 94 24.60 -15.73 32.86
N TYR A 95 25.51 -16.54 32.30
CA TYR A 95 25.53 -16.79 30.87
C TYR A 95 24.22 -17.51 30.55
N ASN A 96 23.17 -16.72 30.31
CA ASN A 96 21.85 -17.23 30.01
C ASN A 96 21.83 -17.61 28.52
N TRP A 97 22.29 -18.83 28.24
CA TRP A 97 22.24 -19.46 26.93
C TRP A 97 20.83 -19.42 26.31
N GLU A 98 19.77 -19.38 27.13
CA GLU A 98 18.39 -19.20 26.65
C GLU A 98 18.17 -17.81 26.02
N LYS A 99 18.80 -16.74 26.54
CA LYS A 99 18.71 -15.40 25.93
C LYS A 99 19.46 -15.28 24.61
N GLU A 100 20.58 -15.99 24.46
CA GLU A 100 21.34 -16.02 23.21
C GLU A 100 20.60 -16.83 22.14
N ASP A 101 20.02 -17.98 22.52
CA ASP A 101 19.17 -18.80 21.65
C ASP A 101 17.88 -18.06 21.24
N ASP A 102 17.26 -17.32 22.16
CA ASP A 102 16.08 -16.48 21.88
C ASP A 102 16.43 -15.35 20.90
N LEU A 103 17.62 -14.76 20.99
CA LEU A 103 18.10 -13.73 20.07
C LEU A 103 18.35 -14.32 18.68
N GLU A 104 19.00 -15.47 18.59
CA GLU A 104 19.24 -16.18 17.31
C GLU A 104 17.91 -16.56 16.64
N LEU A 105 16.95 -17.07 17.42
CA LEU A 105 15.61 -17.39 16.93
C LEU A 105 14.91 -16.13 16.40
N LEU A 106 15.00 -15.01 17.12
CA LEU A 106 14.40 -13.75 16.71
C LEU A 106 15.02 -13.24 15.41
N MET A 107 16.35 -13.26 15.28
CA MET A 107 17.04 -12.89 14.03
C MET A 107 16.62 -13.77 12.86
N ASN A 108 16.46 -15.08 13.08
CA ASN A 108 16.00 -16.00 12.06
C ASN A 108 14.55 -15.71 11.63
N ILE A 109 13.67 -15.38 12.58
CA ILE A 109 12.29 -14.97 12.30
C ILE A 109 12.25 -13.65 11.52
N GLU A 110 13.04 -12.66 11.92
CA GLU A 110 13.15 -11.38 11.20
C GLU A 110 13.64 -11.58 9.77
N ALA A 111 14.69 -12.38 9.57
CA ALA A 111 15.19 -12.72 8.24
C ALA A 111 14.13 -13.44 7.39
N LEU A 112 13.34 -14.34 8.01
CA LEU A 112 12.24 -15.01 7.34
C LEU A 112 11.14 -14.02 6.92
N ILE A 113 10.76 -13.10 7.80
CA ILE A 113 9.76 -12.05 7.51
C ILE A 113 10.23 -11.17 6.35
N GLN A 114 11.48 -10.71 6.39
CA GLN A 114 12.07 -9.91 5.30
C GLN A 114 12.05 -10.67 3.98
N ASN A 115 12.46 -11.94 3.99
CA ASN A 115 12.44 -12.79 2.80
C ASN A 115 11.01 -13.01 2.27
N GLN A 116 10.04 -13.23 3.15
CA GLN A 116 8.64 -13.36 2.76
C GLN A 116 8.09 -12.06 2.16
N TYR A 117 8.48 -10.91 2.71
CA TYR A 117 8.11 -9.61 2.17
C TYR A 117 8.69 -9.37 0.77
N GLU A 118 9.95 -9.75 0.53
CA GLU A 118 10.55 -9.69 -0.81
C GLU A 118 9.80 -10.59 -1.81
N GLN A 119 9.48 -11.82 -1.41
CA GLN A 119 8.67 -12.73 -2.24
C GLN A 119 7.28 -12.15 -2.55
N TYR A 120 6.65 -11.50 -1.57
CA TYR A 120 5.38 -10.81 -1.77
C TYR A 120 5.48 -9.69 -2.80
N LYS A 121 6.51 -8.83 -2.70
CA LYS A 121 6.74 -7.76 -3.70
C LYS A 121 6.93 -8.32 -5.10
N GLU A 122 7.66 -9.42 -5.24
CA GLU A 122 7.86 -10.06 -6.53
C GLU A 122 6.55 -10.64 -7.10
N ALA A 123 5.73 -11.25 -6.24
CA ALA A 123 4.41 -11.72 -6.63
C ALA A 123 3.51 -10.58 -7.13
N ILE A 124 3.56 -9.40 -6.49
CA ILE A 124 2.82 -8.21 -6.95
C ILE A 124 3.27 -7.78 -8.35
N ARG A 125 4.58 -7.71 -8.60
CA ARG A 125 5.12 -7.37 -9.93
C ARG A 125 4.68 -8.38 -10.99
N GLU A 126 4.68 -9.67 -10.65
CA GLU A 126 4.23 -10.70 -11.58
C GLU A 126 2.72 -10.59 -11.88
N ILE A 127 1.90 -10.25 -10.88
CA ILE A 127 0.47 -9.97 -11.09
C ILE A 127 0.27 -8.80 -12.06
N GLU A 128 1.03 -7.71 -11.89
CA GLU A 128 0.99 -6.56 -12.81
C GLU A 128 1.38 -6.96 -14.23
N ARG A 129 2.48 -7.70 -14.38
CA ARG A 129 2.96 -8.20 -15.68
C ARG A 129 1.92 -9.12 -16.36
N LEU A 130 1.29 -10.01 -15.59
CA LEU A 130 0.23 -10.89 -16.09
C LEU A 130 -1.01 -10.11 -16.49
N GLN A 131 -1.34 -9.04 -15.78
CA GLN A 131 -2.45 -8.16 -16.09
C GLN A 131 -2.21 -7.41 -17.42
N GLU A 132 -1.00 -6.87 -17.63
CA GLU A 132 -0.60 -6.25 -18.90
C GLU A 132 -0.64 -7.24 -20.06
N LEU A 133 -0.11 -8.45 -19.86
CA LEU A 133 -0.15 -9.52 -20.85
C LEU A 133 -1.59 -9.90 -21.21
N LYS A 134 -2.47 -10.04 -20.21
CA LYS A 134 -3.89 -10.33 -20.42
C LYS A 134 -4.56 -9.24 -21.27
N ASP A 135 -4.28 -7.98 -20.99
CA ASP A 135 -4.88 -6.85 -21.71
C ASP A 135 -4.35 -6.77 -23.15
N SER A 136 -3.06 -7.03 -23.36
CA SER A 136 -2.46 -7.16 -24.71
C SER A 136 -3.08 -8.30 -25.52
N LEU A 137 -3.24 -9.48 -24.91
CA LEU A 137 -3.89 -10.63 -25.56
C LEU A 137 -5.35 -10.34 -25.89
N CYS A 138 -6.05 -9.62 -25.02
CA CYS A 138 -7.43 -9.19 -25.25
C CYS A 138 -7.54 -8.34 -26.53
N GLU A 139 -6.62 -7.39 -26.73
CA GLU A 139 -6.56 -6.58 -27.94
C GLU A 139 -6.26 -7.42 -29.19
N LEU A 140 -5.26 -8.29 -29.13
CA LEU A 140 -4.87 -9.16 -30.24
C LEU A 140 -6.01 -10.08 -30.67
N ILE A 141 -6.62 -10.79 -29.71
CA ILE A 141 -7.75 -11.68 -29.98
C ILE A 141 -8.91 -10.88 -30.58
N SER A 142 -9.21 -9.71 -30.04
CA SER A 142 -10.30 -8.87 -30.54
C SER A 142 -10.08 -8.42 -31.99
N MET A 143 -8.85 -8.04 -32.34
CA MET A 143 -8.45 -7.67 -33.69
C MET A 143 -8.53 -8.87 -34.65
N ASP A 144 -7.99 -10.02 -34.24
CA ASP A 144 -7.95 -11.21 -35.10
C ASP A 144 -9.33 -11.82 -35.29
N VAL A 145 -10.21 -11.79 -34.27
CA VAL A 145 -11.61 -12.18 -34.40
C VAL A 145 -12.35 -11.27 -35.38
N SER A 146 -12.04 -9.97 -35.38
CA SER A 146 -12.63 -9.03 -36.35
C SER A 146 -12.15 -9.32 -37.77
N ARG A 147 -10.84 -9.51 -37.96
CA ARG A 147 -10.25 -9.90 -39.27
C ARG A 147 -10.83 -11.21 -39.77
N TRP A 148 -10.85 -12.24 -38.93
CA TRP A 148 -11.42 -13.54 -39.24
C TRP A 148 -12.90 -13.42 -39.66
N ALA A 149 -13.68 -12.62 -38.95
CA ALA A 149 -15.08 -12.38 -39.30
C ALA A 149 -15.22 -11.68 -40.67
N HIS A 150 -14.36 -10.71 -40.97
CA HIS A 150 -14.36 -10.00 -42.26
C HIS A 150 -13.99 -10.89 -43.44
N PHE A 151 -13.15 -11.92 -43.23
CA PHE A 151 -12.86 -12.93 -44.25
C PHE A 151 -13.97 -13.98 -44.40
N LYS A 152 -14.63 -14.36 -43.29
CA LYS A 152 -15.59 -15.45 -43.26
C LYS A 152 -17.00 -15.04 -43.67
N PHE A 153 -17.41 -13.82 -43.34
CA PHE A 153 -18.78 -13.33 -43.51
C PHE A 153 -18.85 -12.21 -44.55
N ARG A 154 -20.03 -12.05 -45.15
CA ARG A 154 -20.30 -10.90 -46.02
C ARG A 154 -20.51 -9.65 -45.16
N ARG A 155 -19.97 -8.53 -45.61
CA ARG A 155 -20.18 -7.23 -44.98
C ARG A 155 -21.68 -6.94 -44.83
N PRO A 156 -22.18 -6.61 -43.62
CA PRO A 156 -23.57 -6.26 -43.42
C PRO A 156 -23.90 -4.94 -44.13
N LYS A 157 -25.18 -4.77 -44.48
CA LYS A 157 -25.71 -3.47 -44.87
C LYS A 157 -25.74 -2.55 -43.63
N PRO A 158 -25.68 -1.23 -43.79
CA PRO A 158 -25.76 -0.27 -42.68
C PRO A 158 -27.21 -0.15 -42.18
N THR A 159 -27.84 -1.28 -41.84
CA THR A 159 -29.16 -1.34 -41.21
C THR A 159 -29.05 -2.13 -39.90
N PRO A 160 -29.78 -1.73 -38.84
CA PRO A 160 -29.72 -2.41 -37.55
C PRO A 160 -29.98 -3.92 -37.64
N GLU A 161 -30.91 -4.32 -38.49
CA GLU A 161 -31.28 -5.72 -38.72
C GLU A 161 -30.13 -6.49 -39.38
N SER A 162 -29.51 -5.95 -40.44
CA SER A 162 -28.41 -6.62 -41.14
C SER A 162 -27.19 -6.75 -40.24
N VAL A 163 -26.90 -5.74 -39.42
CA VAL A 163 -25.80 -5.77 -38.44
C VAL A 163 -26.09 -6.79 -37.34
N SER A 164 -27.31 -6.84 -36.82
CA SER A 164 -27.71 -7.80 -35.78
C SER A 164 -27.59 -9.25 -36.26
N ILE A 165 -28.02 -9.54 -37.49
CA ILE A 165 -27.86 -10.87 -38.11
C ILE A 165 -26.37 -11.23 -38.25
N TYR A 166 -25.55 -10.29 -38.72
CA TYR A 166 -24.09 -10.48 -38.82
C TYR A 166 -23.46 -10.79 -37.46
N ILE A 167 -23.78 -10.02 -36.42
CA ILE A 167 -23.25 -10.21 -35.06
C ILE A 167 -23.67 -11.58 -34.51
N ALA A 168 -24.93 -11.99 -34.69
CA ALA A 168 -25.41 -13.28 -34.22
C ALA A 168 -24.70 -14.46 -34.92
N ALA A 169 -24.51 -14.36 -36.24
CA ALA A 169 -23.77 -15.35 -37.02
C ALA A 169 -22.30 -15.42 -36.60
N LYS A 170 -21.65 -14.25 -36.44
CA LYS A 170 -20.26 -14.14 -35.94
C LYS A 170 -20.11 -14.80 -34.58
N GLN A 171 -20.99 -14.49 -33.62
CA GLN A 171 -20.94 -15.06 -32.26
C GLN A 171 -21.16 -16.57 -32.26
N THR A 172 -22.10 -17.05 -33.06
CA THR A 172 -22.39 -18.50 -33.15
C THR A 172 -21.18 -19.25 -33.70
N ALA A 173 -20.57 -18.75 -34.79
CA ALA A 173 -19.37 -19.35 -35.35
C ALA A 173 -18.13 -19.18 -34.45
N LEU A 174 -18.03 -18.09 -33.70
CA LEU A 174 -16.91 -17.87 -32.78
C LEU A 174 -16.93 -18.87 -31.63
N LYS A 175 -18.12 -19.22 -31.11
CA LYS A 175 -18.27 -20.25 -30.07
C LYS A 175 -17.78 -21.64 -30.51
N THR A 176 -17.70 -21.93 -31.81
CA THR A 176 -17.19 -23.22 -32.29
C THR A 176 -15.67 -23.27 -32.35
N ILE A 177 -14.99 -22.14 -32.52
CA ILE A 177 -13.51 -22.07 -32.57
C ILE A 177 -12.89 -21.71 -31.22
N VAL A 178 -13.58 -20.92 -30.40
CA VAL A 178 -13.14 -20.53 -29.06
C VAL A 178 -14.29 -20.77 -28.08
N PRO A 179 -14.54 -22.02 -27.69
CA PRO A 179 -15.60 -22.32 -26.73
C PRO A 179 -15.32 -21.64 -25.38
N GLY A 180 -16.36 -21.09 -24.76
CA GLY A 180 -16.26 -20.47 -23.43
C GLY A 180 -15.69 -19.05 -23.40
N TYR A 181 -15.34 -18.43 -24.53
CA TYR A 181 -14.83 -17.03 -24.53
C TYR A 181 -15.80 -16.03 -23.87
N SER A 182 -17.11 -16.33 -23.90
CA SER A 182 -18.15 -15.51 -23.29
C SER A 182 -18.12 -15.50 -21.76
N LEU A 183 -17.43 -16.45 -21.12
CA LEU A 183 -17.20 -16.45 -19.68
C LEU A 183 -16.31 -15.27 -19.26
N PHE A 184 -15.43 -14.83 -20.17
CA PHE A 184 -14.55 -13.68 -19.95
C PHE A 184 -15.25 -12.41 -20.42
N ARG A 185 -15.96 -11.74 -19.50
CA ARG A 185 -16.75 -10.54 -19.80
C ARG A 185 -15.95 -9.46 -20.54
N ALA A 186 -14.75 -9.14 -20.07
CA ALA A 186 -13.90 -8.11 -20.67
C ALA A 186 -13.57 -8.44 -22.14
N LEU A 187 -13.13 -9.67 -22.41
CA LEU A 187 -12.83 -10.16 -23.76
C LEU A 187 -14.07 -10.14 -24.65
N SER A 188 -15.21 -10.65 -24.16
CA SER A 188 -16.44 -10.69 -24.93
C SER A 188 -16.97 -9.29 -25.27
N LEU A 189 -16.79 -8.30 -24.38
CA LEU A 189 -17.15 -6.92 -24.66
C LEU A 189 -16.23 -6.31 -25.72
N LYS A 190 -14.91 -6.50 -25.56
CA LYS A 190 -13.92 -5.97 -26.49
C LYS A 190 -14.11 -6.46 -27.91
N ILE A 191 -14.37 -7.77 -28.09
CA ILE A 191 -14.65 -8.40 -29.40
C ILE A 191 -15.88 -7.79 -30.09
N LYS A 192 -16.89 -7.36 -29.32
CA LYS A 192 -18.09 -6.72 -29.86
C LYS A 192 -17.82 -5.28 -30.30
N GLN A 193 -16.96 -4.56 -29.58
CA GLN A 193 -16.71 -3.12 -29.80
C GLN A 193 -15.64 -2.81 -30.86
N SER A 194 -14.69 -3.74 -31.08
CA SER A 194 -13.58 -3.55 -32.01
C SER A 194 -13.99 -3.65 -33.48
N ASP A 195 -15.07 -4.37 -33.78
CA ASP A 195 -15.47 -4.64 -35.16
C ASP A 195 -16.18 -3.44 -35.79
N VAL A 196 -15.52 -2.80 -36.75
CA VAL A 196 -16.05 -1.65 -37.49
C VAL A 196 -17.36 -1.97 -38.21
N TRP A 197 -17.57 -3.21 -38.69
CA TRP A 197 -18.82 -3.58 -39.38
C TRP A 197 -20.01 -3.67 -38.44
N SER A 198 -19.78 -3.69 -37.13
CA SER A 198 -20.83 -3.67 -36.11
C SER A 198 -21.23 -2.26 -35.67
N ARG A 199 -20.50 -1.23 -36.11
CA ARG A 199 -20.81 0.16 -35.81
C ARG A 199 -21.84 0.67 -36.80
N ILE A 200 -22.99 1.05 -36.29
CA ILE A 200 -23.93 1.89 -37.02
C ILE A 200 -23.49 3.31 -36.69
N GLU A 201 -22.99 4.05 -37.67
CA GLU A 201 -22.69 5.47 -37.50
C GLU A 201 -24.03 6.19 -37.26
N ASP A 202 -24.41 6.34 -35.99
CA ASP A 202 -25.22 7.47 -35.59
C ASP A 202 -24.27 8.66 -35.52
N ASP A 203 -24.64 9.75 -36.19
CA ASP A 203 -23.97 11.05 -36.15
C ASP A 203 -23.99 11.62 -34.71
N SER A 204 -23.13 11.08 -33.85
CA SER A 204 -22.91 11.53 -32.47
C SER A 204 -21.96 12.74 -32.41
N SER A 205 -22.08 13.67 -33.37
CA SER A 205 -21.55 15.03 -33.22
C SER A 205 -22.41 15.90 -32.29
N ARG A 206 -23.56 15.40 -31.83
CA ARG A 206 -24.37 16.07 -30.80
C ARG A 206 -24.03 15.54 -29.41
N GLY A 207 -23.07 16.21 -28.77
CA GLY A 207 -22.94 16.17 -27.32
C GLY A 207 -24.27 16.53 -26.64
N PRO A 208 -24.48 16.13 -25.38
CA PRO A 208 -25.75 16.32 -24.69
C PRO A 208 -26.05 17.82 -24.59
N THR A 209 -27.01 18.29 -25.38
CA THR A 209 -27.55 19.64 -25.22
C THR A 209 -28.48 19.58 -24.01
N ILE A 210 -28.04 20.18 -22.91
CA ILE A 210 -28.81 20.35 -21.69
C ILE A 210 -30.12 21.06 -22.08
N CYS A 211 -31.26 20.42 -21.82
CA CYS A 211 -32.56 21.07 -21.98
C CYS A 211 -32.68 22.17 -20.92
N ASN A 212 -32.45 23.43 -21.31
CA ASN A 212 -32.87 24.58 -20.49
C ASN A 212 -34.41 24.61 -20.47
N THR A 213 -34.98 24.13 -19.37
CA THR A 213 -36.37 24.44 -19.01
C THR A 213 -36.42 25.86 -18.45
N GLU A 214 -36.50 26.86 -19.33
CA GLU A 214 -37.09 28.14 -18.97
C GLU A 214 -38.50 28.22 -19.57
N ALA A 215 -39.45 27.69 -18.81
CA ALA A 215 -40.86 28.01 -19.00
C ALA A 215 -41.09 29.43 -18.50
N LYS A 216 -41.39 30.32 -19.45
CA LYS A 216 -41.82 31.70 -19.27
C LYS A 216 -42.89 31.82 -18.17
N LYS A 217 -42.76 32.84 -17.32
CA LYS A 217 -43.89 33.55 -16.72
C LYS A 217 -43.95 34.95 -17.30
#